data_AF-A0A7K2ZF15-F1
#
_entry.id   AF-A0A7K2ZF15-F1
#
_cell.length_a   1.000
_cell.length_b   1.000
_cell.length_c   1.000
_cell.angle_alpha   90.00
_cell.angle_beta   90.00
_cell.angle_gamma   90.00
#
_symmetry.space_group_name_H-M   'P 1'
#
loop_
_entity.id
_entity.type
_entity.pdbx_description
1 polymer ?
#
loop_
_entity_poly.entity_id
_entity_poly.type
_entity_poly.pdbx_seq_one_letter_code
_entity_poly.pdbx_strand_id
1 'polypeptide(L)'
;ALVLSGARLTDGRAVDVRLSGSRIEAVGTAGSLTARGPRIDLRGYLLLPAPAEPHAHGDTALTADGAGPASDHPEDIQRRATEAA
;
A
#
# COMPACT_ATOMS: atom_id res chain seq x y z
N ALA A 1 4.74 -15.80 -12.51
CA ALA A 1 4.98 -14.35 -12.70
C ALA A 1 3.70 -13.69 -13.20
N LEU A 2 3.37 -12.53 -12.64
CA LEU A 2 2.24 -11.67 -13.05
C LEU A 2 2.80 -10.54 -13.91
N VAL A 3 2.09 -10.13 -14.97
CA VAL A 3 2.41 -8.90 -15.72
C VAL A 3 1.31 -7.87 -15.57
N LEU A 4 1.67 -6.69 -15.07
CA LEU A 4 0.87 -5.48 -15.16
C LEU A 4 1.21 -4.82 -16.49
N SER A 5 0.23 -4.58 -17.35
CA SER A 5 0.48 -4.18 -18.73
C SER A 5 -0.07 -2.83 -19.12
N GLY A 6 0.68 -2.11 -19.95
CA GLY A 6 0.27 -0.81 -20.49
C GLY A 6 0.04 0.28 -19.43
N ALA A 7 0.66 0.15 -18.25
CA ALA A 7 0.53 1.12 -17.18
C ALA A 7 1.31 2.40 -17.49
N ARG A 8 0.82 3.56 -17.05
CA ARG A 8 1.53 4.84 -17.20
C ARG A 8 2.39 5.11 -15.96
N LEU A 9 3.64 5.51 -16.12
CA LEU A 9 4.48 6.03 -15.05
C LEU A 9 4.26 7.54 -14.85
N THR A 10 4.78 8.11 -13.76
CA THR A 10 4.68 9.54 -13.45
C THR A 10 5.35 10.45 -14.47
N ASP A 11 6.33 9.93 -15.22
CA ASP A 11 6.97 10.61 -16.35
C ASP A 11 6.19 10.50 -17.67
N GLY A 12 5.00 9.89 -17.65
CA GLY A 12 4.13 9.72 -18.82
C GLY A 12 4.43 8.51 -19.69
N ARG A 13 5.53 7.77 -19.45
CA ARG A 13 5.85 6.57 -20.24
C ARG A 13 4.86 5.43 -19.99
N ALA A 14 4.49 4.70 -21.04
CA ALA A 14 3.73 3.46 -20.94
C ALA A 14 4.68 2.25 -20.79
N VAL A 15 4.45 1.42 -19.78
CA VAL A 15 5.31 0.29 -19.43
C VAL A 15 4.52 -0.98 -19.16
N ASP A 16 5.18 -2.12 -19.30
CA ASP A 16 4.78 -3.37 -18.69
C ASP A 16 5.69 -3.63 -17.46
N VAL A 17 5.12 -4.14 -16.37
CA VAL A 17 5.86 -4.52 -15.15
C VAL A 17 5.62 -6.00 -14.87
N ARG A 18 6.69 -6.79 -14.78
CA ARG A 18 6.62 -8.19 -14.39
C ARG A 18 6.95 -8.36 -12.91
N LEU A 19 6.07 -9.05 -12.20
CA LEU A 19 6.22 -9.40 -10.80
C LEU A 19 6.50 -10.90 -10.65
N SER A 20 7.47 -11.23 -9.79
CA SER A 20 7.78 -12.60 -9.39
C SER A 20 7.82 -12.66 -7.87
N GLY A 21 6.92 -13.45 -7.28
CA GLY A 21 6.71 -13.46 -5.83
C GLY A 21 6.37 -12.05 -5.31
N SER A 22 7.14 -11.56 -4.34
CA SER A 22 6.99 -10.25 -3.69
C SER A 22 7.92 -9.16 -4.26
N ARG A 23 8.41 -9.34 -5.49
CA ARG A 23 9.40 -8.43 -6.11
C ARG A 23 8.99 -8.04 -7.53
N ILE A 24 9.38 -6.83 -7.90
CA ILE A 24 9.43 -6.40 -9.30
C ILE A 24 10.63 -7.12 -9.92
N GLU A 25 10.36 -7.93 -10.93
CA GLU A 25 11.37 -8.68 -11.67
C GLU A 25 11.90 -7.88 -12.86
N ALA A 26 11.01 -7.19 -13.58
CA ALA A 26 11.37 -6.38 -14.74
C ALA A 26 10.39 -5.23 -14.97
N VAL A 27 10.90 -4.13 -15.54
CA VAL A 27 10.11 -3.04 -16.11
C VAL A 27 10.55 -2.89 -17.56
N GLY A 28 9.62 -3.00 -18.50
CA GLY A 28 9.88 -2.93 -19.93
C GLY A 28 8.94 -1.95 -20.63
N THR A 29 9.24 -1.61 -21.88
CA THR A 29 8.29 -0.85 -22.71
C THR A 29 6.97 -1.63 -22.84
N ALA A 30 5.86 -0.93 -22.99
CA ALA A 30 4.56 -1.59 -23.15
C ALA A 30 4.59 -2.64 -24.28
N GLY A 31 4.10 -3.84 -23.99
CA GLY A 31 4.11 -4.99 -24.92
C GLY A 31 5.43 -5.77 -25.02
N SER A 32 6.53 -5.29 -24.41
CA SER A 32 7.83 -6.00 -24.47
C SER A 32 7.91 -7.21 -23.54
N LEU A 33 7.11 -7.24 -22.47
CA LEU A 33 7.17 -8.31 -21.47
C LEU A 33 6.12 -9.39 -21.78
N THR A 34 6.63 -10.59 -22.09
CA THR A 34 5.83 -11.80 -22.22
C THR A 34 5.62 -12.46 -20.85
N ALA A 35 4.46 -13.07 -20.66
CA ALA A 35 4.19 -13.91 -19.51
C ALA A 35 3.36 -15.13 -19.91
N ARG A 36 3.74 -16.29 -19.39
CA ARG A 36 2.90 -17.50 -19.42
C ARG A 36 1.86 -17.52 -18.28
N GLY A 37 1.91 -16.51 -17.39
CA GLY A 37 1.05 -16.37 -16.22
C GLY A 37 -0.01 -15.26 -16.39
N PRO A 38 -0.71 -14.89 -15.31
CA PRO A 38 -1.77 -13.89 -15.37
C PRO A 38 -1.26 -12.52 -15.86
N ARG A 39 -2.14 -11.80 -16.55
CA ARG A 39 -1.90 -10.44 -17.06
C ARG A 39 -3.05 -9.53 -16.64
N ILE A 40 -2.71 -8.35 -16.13
CA ILE A 40 -3.66 -7.29 -15.79
C ILE A 40 -3.42 -6.12 -16.75
N ASP A 41 -4.45 -5.67 -17.43
CA ASP A 41 -4.41 -4.48 -18.29
C ASP A 41 -4.65 -3.22 -17.46
N LEU A 42 -3.69 -2.31 -17.48
CA LEU A 42 -3.70 -1.04 -16.75
C LEU A 42 -3.66 0.17 -17.70
N ARG A 43 -3.99 0.00 -18.98
CA ARG A 43 -4.13 1.13 -19.90
C ARG A 43 -5.12 2.15 -19.32
N GLY A 44 -4.70 3.42 -19.31
CA GLY A 44 -5.47 4.52 -18.71
C GLY A 44 -5.17 4.77 -17.23
N TYR A 45 -4.48 3.86 -16.53
CA TYR A 45 -4.11 4.01 -15.12
C TYR A 45 -2.67 4.51 -14.95
N LEU A 46 -2.46 5.26 -13.86
CA LEU A 46 -1.14 5.64 -13.37
C LEU A 46 -0.65 4.58 -12.37
N LEU A 47 0.55 4.04 -12.59
CA LEU A 47 1.21 3.14 -11.66
C LEU A 47 2.16 3.93 -10.76
N LEU A 48 1.91 3.86 -9.47
CA LEU A 48 2.73 4.45 -8.43
C LEU A 48 3.31 3.33 -7.55
N PRO A 49 4.46 3.55 -6.90
CA PRO A 49 4.81 2.76 -5.72
C PRO A 49 3.65 2.77 -4.72
N ALA A 50 3.48 1.69 -3.98
CA ALA A 50 2.53 1.69 -2.86
C ALA A 50 2.89 2.86 -1.92
N PRO A 51 1.92 3.72 -1.54
CA PRO A 51 2.18 4.78 -0.58
C PRO A 51 2.75 4.21 0.71
N ALA A 52 3.76 4.88 1.25
CA ALA A 52 4.34 4.56 2.55
C ALA A 52 4.03 5.71 3.50
N GLU A 53 3.29 5.41 4.57
CA GLU A 53 2.96 6.35 5.62
C GLU A 53 4.13 6.42 6.63
N PRO A 54 4.89 7.52 6.71
CA PRO A 54 6.03 7.63 7.61
C PRO A 54 5.64 7.69 9.08
N HIS A 55 4.44 8.15 9.42
CA HIS A 55 4.02 8.36 10.80
C HIS A 55 2.50 8.23 10.95
N ALA A 56 2.03 7.05 11.34
CA ALA A 56 0.65 6.81 11.71
C ALA A 56 0.53 6.23 13.12
N HIS A 57 -0.51 6.69 13.82
CA HIS A 57 -0.97 6.06 15.06
C HIS A 57 -2.19 5.18 14.74
N GLY A 58 -1.97 3.92 14.37
CA GLY A 58 -3.06 3.03 13.97
C GLY A 58 -4.03 2.67 15.11
N ASP A 59 -3.60 2.80 16.35
CA ASP A 59 -4.35 2.53 17.57
C ASP A 59 -5.13 3.74 18.09
N THR A 60 -4.64 4.96 17.83
CA THR A 60 -5.29 6.22 18.25
C THR A 60 -5.88 7.07 17.14
N ALA A 61 -5.65 6.72 15.88
CA ALA A 61 -6.32 7.37 14.78
C ALA A 61 -7.83 7.11 14.88
N LEU A 62 -8.62 8.18 14.81
CA LEU A 62 -10.09 8.16 14.78
C LEU A 62 -10.63 7.64 13.43
N THR A 63 -10.08 6.51 12.96
CA THR A 63 -10.36 5.94 11.63
C THR A 63 -11.38 4.81 11.66
N ALA A 64 -11.86 4.42 12.83
CA ALA A 64 -12.91 3.40 13.01
C ALA A 64 -14.21 4.03 13.53
N ASP A 65 -15.36 3.43 13.20
CA ASP A 65 -16.70 3.85 13.63
C ASP A 65 -16.98 3.50 15.12
N GLY A 66 -16.17 4.02 16.03
CA GLY A 66 -16.29 3.84 17.47
C GLY A 66 -16.08 5.13 18.26
N ALA A 67 -16.13 5.06 19.59
CA ALA A 67 -15.97 6.21 20.48
C ALA A 67 -14.56 6.86 20.45
N GLY A 68 -13.66 6.34 19.63
CA GLY A 68 -12.27 6.72 19.57
C GLY A 68 -11.39 5.87 20.50
N PRO A 69 -10.07 6.09 20.46
CA PRO A 69 -9.14 5.40 21.34
C PRO A 69 -9.31 5.81 22.80
N ALA A 70 -8.78 4.98 23.70
CA ALA A 70 -8.67 5.37 25.11
C ALA A 70 -7.75 6.60 25.23
N SER A 71 -8.09 7.51 26.15
CA SER A 71 -7.29 8.69 26.48
C SER A 71 -5.84 8.33 26.79
N ASP A 72 -4.90 9.10 26.24
CA ASP A 72 -3.46 8.99 26.45
C ASP A 72 -2.93 9.93 27.55
N HIS A 73 -3.83 10.62 28.26
CA HIS A 73 -3.45 11.44 29.41
C HIS A 73 -2.78 10.59 30.50
N PRO A 74 -1.66 11.04 31.11
CA PRO A 74 -0.89 10.25 32.08
C PRO A 74 -1.73 9.73 33.25
N GLU A 75 -2.65 10.55 33.76
CA GLU A 75 -3.57 10.20 34.84
C GLU A 75 -4.55 9.09 34.44
N ASP A 76 -5.01 9.08 33.19
CA ASP A 76 -5.90 8.06 32.65
C ASP A 76 -5.16 6.75 32.39
N ILE A 77 -3.90 6.84 31.95
CA ILE A 77 -3.02 5.68 31.81
C ILE A 77 -2.73 5.06 33.17
N GLN A 78 -2.34 5.86 34.16
CA GLN A 78 -2.04 5.40 35.51
C GLN A 78 -3.25 4.69 36.11
N ARG A 79 -4.42 5.33 36.08
CA ARG A 79 -5.67 4.76 36.59
C ARG A 79 -5.97 3.41 35.98
N ARG A 80 -5.91 3.28 34.65
CA ARG A 80 -6.14 2.00 33.96
C ARG A 80 -5.12 0.93 34.34
N ALA A 81 -3.86 1.30 34.56
CA ALA A 81 -2.80 0.35 34.91
C ALA A 81 -2.86 -0.10 36.38
N THR A 82 -3.27 0.77 37.30
CA THR A 82 -3.17 0.51 38.74
C THR A 82 -4.50 0.14 39.40
N GLU A 83 -5.63 0.54 38.84
CA GLU A 83 -6.95 0.40 39.48
C GLU A 83 -7.85 -0.62 38.77
N ALA A 84 -7.43 -1.20 37.65
CA ALA A 84 -8.19 -2.21 36.91
C ALA A 84 -7.97 -3.66 37.40
N ALA A 85 -7.41 -3.85 38.60
CA ALA A 85 -7.19 -5.16 39.22
C ALA A 85 -8.42 -5.66 40.00
#